data_AF-A0A497TT75-F1
#
_entry.id   AF-A0A497TT75-F1
#
_cell.length_a   1.000
_cell.length_b   1.000
_cell.length_c   1.000
_cell.angle_alpha   90.00
_cell.angle_beta   90.00
_cell.angle_gamma   90.00
#
_symmetry.space_group_name_H-M   'P 1'
#
loop_
_entity.id
_entity.type
_entity.pdbx_description
1 polymer ?
#
loop_
_entity_poly.entity_id
_entity_poly.type
_entity_poly.pdbx_seq_one_letter_code
_entity_poly.pdbx_strand_id
1 'polypeptide(L)'
;MDYAWKEAKEEAKKLDMIFIPAIEIKTLSGHLIGLGLTEFVPSLLDLEETIDRIHEQGAIAVAPHPYDIKGDGIREGIKHVDAVEVFNPYNMDRISNKLAVKTAKKLGKPMVVGSDAHTVNMLGRCLNEINAWDVDSVLKEIMKNRVKLSVGYFSMDILVDWVKKRFELSEWYVLDYIDNNYSPLKSWVSKRMLHRFLHSKNPINKFIWKSMGYTGLTASVFYSFLTNQKTNI
;
A
#
# COMPACT_ATOMS: atom_id res chain seq x y z
N MET A 1 23.50 -8.14 1.66
CA MET A 1 22.10 -7.70 1.89
C MET A 1 21.99 -6.23 2.24
N ASP A 2 23.08 -5.56 2.64
CA ASP A 2 23.13 -4.08 2.77
C ASP A 2 22.59 -3.31 1.57
N TYR A 3 22.64 -3.89 0.36
CA TYR A 3 22.28 -3.20 -0.88
C TYR A 3 20.85 -2.62 -0.94
N ALA A 4 19.84 -3.23 -0.30
CA ALA A 4 18.46 -2.75 -0.43
C ALA A 4 18.19 -1.46 0.36
N TRP A 5 18.89 -1.26 1.47
CA TRP A 5 18.70 -0.10 2.36
C TRP A 5 19.90 0.83 2.43
N LYS A 6 21.07 0.44 1.92
CA LYS A 6 22.31 1.20 2.03
C LYS A 6 22.15 2.64 1.54
N GLU A 7 21.61 2.83 0.35
CA GLU A 7 21.41 4.17 -0.22
C GLU A 7 20.46 5.01 0.65
N ALA A 8 19.32 4.45 1.04
CA ALA A 8 18.35 5.15 1.90
C ALA A 8 18.93 5.50 3.28
N LYS A 9 19.75 4.62 3.87
CA LYS A 9 20.42 4.86 5.14
C LYS A 9 21.50 5.95 5.03
N GLU A 10 22.26 5.97 3.93
CA GLU A 10 23.25 7.00 3.64
C GLU A 10 22.59 8.37 3.43
N GLU A 11 21.50 8.44 2.67
CA GLU A 11 20.75 9.69 2.46
C GLU A 11 20.10 10.19 3.75
N ALA A 12 19.47 9.32 4.53
CA ALA A 12 18.87 9.71 5.81
C ALA A 12 19.90 10.31 6.77
N LYS A 13 21.12 9.75 6.80
CA LYS A 13 22.22 10.29 7.61
C LYS A 13 22.62 11.70 7.15
N LYS A 14 22.64 11.98 5.84
CA LYS A 14 22.94 13.32 5.31
C LYS A 14 21.87 14.35 5.68
N LEU A 15 20.63 13.89 5.84
CA LEU A 15 19.46 14.71 6.14
C LEU A 15 19.13 14.80 7.63
N ASP A 16 19.94 14.19 8.50
CA ASP A 16 19.67 14.07 9.95
C ASP A 16 18.29 13.47 10.25
N MET A 17 17.94 12.42 9.49
CA MET A 17 16.67 11.69 9.60
C MET A 17 16.88 10.30 10.18
N ILE A 18 15.93 9.86 11.01
CA ILE A 18 15.85 8.47 11.45
C ILE A 18 15.35 7.63 10.28
N PHE A 19 16.18 6.70 9.80
CA PHE A 19 15.78 5.67 8.85
C PHE A 19 15.38 4.40 9.58
N ILE A 20 14.14 3.95 9.37
CA ILE A 20 13.63 2.69 9.94
C ILE A 20 13.60 1.66 8.80
N PRO A 21 14.45 0.63 8.83
CA PRO A 21 14.42 -0.41 7.81
C PRO A 21 13.14 -1.23 7.89
N ALA A 22 12.56 -1.56 6.73
CA ALA A 22 11.33 -2.33 6.65
C ALA A 22 11.24 -3.12 5.35
N ILE A 23 10.41 -4.17 5.36
CA ILE A 23 10.04 -4.96 4.17
C ILE A 23 8.54 -5.22 4.20
N GLU A 24 7.86 -4.96 3.09
CA GLU A 24 6.54 -5.53 2.83
C GLU A 24 6.71 -6.94 2.26
N ILE A 25 6.51 -7.93 3.12
CA ILE A 25 6.74 -9.34 2.89
C ILE A 25 5.44 -9.96 2.37
N LYS A 26 5.50 -10.58 1.20
CA LYS A 26 4.41 -11.40 0.69
C LYS A 26 4.43 -12.76 1.38
N THR A 27 3.50 -13.02 2.30
CA THR A 27 3.30 -14.33 2.95
C THR A 27 2.31 -15.18 2.16
N LEU A 28 2.10 -16.43 2.57
CA LEU A 28 1.03 -17.28 2.02
C LEU A 28 -0.38 -16.75 2.34
N SER A 29 -0.53 -15.97 3.41
CA SER A 29 -1.81 -15.41 3.85
C SER A 29 -2.08 -13.99 3.34
N GLY A 30 -1.09 -13.35 2.72
CA GLY A 30 -1.17 -11.94 2.30
C GLY A 30 0.07 -11.13 2.67
N HIS A 31 -0.03 -9.81 2.53
CA HIS A 31 1.06 -8.88 2.81
C HIS A 31 1.22 -8.65 4.31
N LEU A 32 2.46 -8.56 4.75
CA LEU A 32 2.86 -8.26 6.12
C LEU A 32 4.05 -7.30 6.08
N ILE A 33 4.07 -6.27 6.91
CA ILE A 33 5.23 -5.39 7.04
C ILE A 33 6.04 -5.84 8.26
N GLY A 34 7.31 -6.16 8.07
CA GLY A 34 8.30 -6.20 9.15
C GLY A 34 8.95 -4.83 9.28
N LEU A 35 8.72 -4.14 10.40
CA LEU A 35 9.21 -2.77 10.65
C LEU A 35 10.31 -2.77 11.73
N GLY A 36 11.46 -2.21 11.39
CA GLY A 36 12.65 -2.20 12.25
C GLY A 36 13.59 -3.39 12.02
N LEU A 37 13.55 -4.02 10.85
CA LEU A 37 14.33 -5.21 10.52
C LEU A 37 15.84 -4.92 10.43
N THR A 38 16.66 -5.91 10.75
CA THR A 38 18.12 -5.85 10.57
C THR A 38 18.59 -6.72 9.41
N GLU A 39 17.82 -7.75 9.08
CA GLU A 39 18.11 -8.74 8.04
C GLU A 39 16.87 -9.01 7.17
N PHE A 40 17.10 -9.66 6.05
CA PHE A 40 16.04 -10.01 5.10
C PHE A 40 15.15 -11.14 5.65
N VAL A 41 13.83 -11.00 5.47
CA VAL A 41 12.85 -12.05 5.76
C VAL A 41 12.36 -12.66 4.43
N PRO A 42 12.47 -13.99 4.22
CA PRO A 42 12.00 -14.65 3.00
C PRO A 42 10.50 -14.48 2.77
N SER A 43 10.10 -14.38 1.49
CA SER A 43 8.70 -14.38 1.08
C SER A 43 8.12 -15.80 1.01
N LEU A 44 6.79 -15.88 0.95
CA LEU A 44 5.99 -17.10 0.75
C LEU A 44 6.10 -18.11 1.91
N LEU A 45 6.44 -17.62 3.10
CA LEU A 45 6.34 -18.37 4.35
C LEU A 45 4.92 -18.28 4.93
N ASP A 46 4.64 -19.13 5.90
CA ASP A 46 3.44 -19.02 6.73
C ASP A 46 3.41 -17.67 7.49
N LEU A 47 2.21 -17.18 7.80
CA LEU A 47 2.05 -15.90 8.49
C LEU A 47 2.74 -15.89 9.86
N GLU A 48 2.51 -16.91 10.69
CA GLU A 48 3.06 -16.97 12.05
C GLU A 48 4.58 -17.18 12.00
N GLU A 49 5.07 -18.05 11.11
CA GLU A 49 6.52 -18.21 10.89
C GLU A 49 7.20 -16.89 10.44
N THR A 50 6.53 -16.11 9.58
CA THR A 50 7.05 -14.81 9.16
C THR A 50 7.10 -13.84 10.34
N ILE A 51 6.08 -13.84 11.20
CA ILE A 51 6.01 -13.00 12.41
C ILE A 51 7.14 -13.37 13.38
N ASP A 52 7.36 -14.66 13.63
CA ASP A 52 8.43 -15.13 14.51
C ASP A 52 9.80 -14.64 14.02
N ARG A 53 10.09 -14.75 12.72
CA ARG A 53 11.34 -14.25 12.12
C ARG A 53 11.50 -12.73 12.21
N ILE A 54 10.41 -11.97 12.20
CA ILE A 54 10.42 -10.53 12.42
C ILE A 54 10.78 -10.27 13.90
N HIS A 55 10.13 -10.97 14.82
CA HIS A 55 10.35 -10.82 16.27
C HIS A 55 11.74 -11.25 16.73
N GLU A 56 12.33 -12.27 16.12
CA GLU A 56 13.72 -12.72 16.37
C GLU A 56 14.75 -11.59 16.16
N GLN A 57 14.41 -10.59 15.35
CA GLN A 57 15.25 -9.41 15.09
C GLN A 57 14.94 -8.21 16.00
N GLY A 58 13.98 -8.34 16.93
CA GLY A 58 13.47 -7.23 17.73
C GLY A 58 12.59 -6.23 16.96
N ALA A 59 12.20 -6.57 15.74
CA ALA A 59 11.29 -5.79 14.90
C ALA A 59 9.82 -6.09 15.23
N ILE A 60 8.90 -5.32 14.67
CA ILE A 60 7.45 -5.53 14.85
C ILE A 60 6.75 -5.89 13.53
N ALA A 61 5.73 -6.72 13.62
CA ALA A 61 4.88 -7.13 12.52
C ALA A 61 3.65 -6.22 12.42
N VAL A 62 3.47 -5.58 11.27
CA VAL A 62 2.33 -4.69 10.99
C VAL A 62 1.50 -5.30 9.87
N ALA A 63 0.17 -5.36 10.03
CA ALA A 63 -0.73 -5.76 8.95
C ALA A 63 -1.03 -4.58 8.01
N PRO A 64 -0.45 -4.50 6.80
CA PRO A 64 -0.78 -3.47 5.82
C PRO A 64 -2.16 -3.76 5.22
N HIS A 65 -2.94 -2.69 5.00
CA HIS A 65 -4.23 -2.68 4.30
C HIS A 65 -5.04 -3.99 4.36
N PRO A 66 -5.36 -4.51 5.56
CA PRO A 66 -5.72 -5.93 5.73
C PRO A 66 -7.05 -6.34 5.10
N TYR A 67 -7.86 -5.37 4.69
CA TYR A 67 -9.16 -5.57 4.04
C TYR A 67 -9.21 -4.97 2.64
N ASP A 68 -8.06 -4.74 1.99
CA ASP A 68 -8.04 -4.20 0.64
C ASP A 68 -8.88 -5.03 -0.33
N ILE A 69 -9.36 -4.36 -1.38
CA ILE A 69 -10.25 -4.97 -2.37
C ILE A 69 -9.55 -5.90 -3.35
N LYS A 70 -8.21 -5.85 -3.44
CA LYS A 70 -7.42 -6.74 -4.30
C LYS A 70 -7.30 -8.13 -3.67
N GLY A 71 -7.45 -8.21 -2.35
CA GLY A 71 -7.35 -9.45 -1.58
C GLY A 71 -5.93 -9.78 -1.18
N ASP A 72 -5.04 -8.78 -1.12
CA ASP A 72 -3.64 -8.97 -0.73
C ASP A 72 -3.46 -8.90 0.80
N GLY A 73 -4.40 -8.31 1.54
CA GLY A 73 -4.36 -8.19 3.00
C GLY A 73 -4.74 -9.46 3.77
N ILE A 74 -4.16 -9.62 4.97
CA ILE A 74 -4.27 -10.83 5.80
C ILE A 74 -5.61 -11.00 6.54
N ARG A 75 -6.53 -10.03 6.48
CA ARG A 75 -7.88 -10.07 7.10
C ARG A 75 -7.89 -10.57 8.55
N GLU A 76 -8.34 -11.81 8.79
CA GLU A 76 -8.43 -12.40 10.14
C GLU A 76 -7.04 -12.64 10.77
N GLY A 77 -5.98 -12.65 9.95
CA GLY A 77 -4.59 -12.70 10.38
C GLY A 77 -4.17 -11.52 11.26
N ILE A 78 -4.94 -10.42 11.28
CA ILE A 78 -4.70 -9.26 12.15
C ILE A 78 -4.53 -9.66 13.63
N LYS A 79 -5.16 -10.75 14.09
CA LYS A 79 -5.03 -11.18 15.48
C LYS A 79 -3.59 -11.54 15.89
N HIS A 80 -2.76 -11.95 14.93
CA HIS A 80 -1.37 -12.39 15.17
C HIS A 80 -0.35 -11.25 15.14
N VAL A 81 -0.67 -10.10 14.53
CA VAL A 81 0.30 -9.01 14.33
C VAL A 81 0.36 -8.05 15.52
N ASP A 82 1.40 -7.23 15.57
CA ASP A 82 1.62 -6.25 16.64
C ASP A 82 0.84 -4.95 16.44
N ALA A 83 0.72 -4.50 15.20
CA ALA A 83 -0.01 -3.27 14.85
C ALA A 83 -0.74 -3.42 13.50
N VAL A 84 -1.69 -2.52 13.25
CA VAL A 84 -2.53 -2.57 12.04
C VAL A 84 -2.46 -1.26 11.30
N GLU A 85 -2.21 -1.32 9.99
CA GLU A 85 -2.42 -0.19 9.10
C GLU A 85 -3.93 0.04 8.93
N VAL A 86 -4.46 1.02 9.66
CA VAL A 86 -5.91 1.29 9.66
C VAL A 86 -6.35 2.25 8.55
N PHE A 87 -5.38 2.84 7.84
CA PHE A 87 -5.66 3.70 6.71
C PHE A 87 -4.56 3.60 5.65
N ASN A 88 -4.95 3.08 4.48
CA ASN A 88 -4.18 3.18 3.25
C ASN A 88 -4.92 4.13 2.28
N PRO A 89 -4.25 5.15 1.71
CA PRO A 89 -4.86 6.09 0.75
C PRO A 89 -5.41 5.46 -0.53
N TYR A 90 -4.97 4.26 -0.92
CA TYR A 90 -5.49 3.53 -2.09
C TYR A 90 -6.81 2.81 -1.82
N ASN A 91 -7.18 2.60 -0.56
CA ASN A 91 -8.48 2.03 -0.16
C ASN A 91 -9.61 3.08 -0.33
N MET A 92 -9.74 3.59 -1.55
CA MET A 92 -10.65 4.67 -1.93
C MET A 92 -12.13 4.27 -1.80
N ASP A 93 -12.41 2.97 -1.70
CA ASP A 93 -13.74 2.43 -1.37
C ASP A 93 -14.20 2.84 0.05
N ARG A 94 -13.26 3.24 0.92
CA ARG A 94 -13.44 3.67 2.32
C ARG A 94 -13.94 2.58 3.27
N ILE A 95 -14.55 1.50 2.76
CA ILE A 95 -15.08 0.41 3.56
C ILE A 95 -13.91 -0.39 4.16
N SER A 96 -12.88 -0.69 3.35
CA SER A 96 -11.68 -1.40 3.81
C SER A 96 -11.00 -0.70 5.00
N ASN A 97 -10.78 0.62 4.92
CA ASN A 97 -10.20 1.38 6.04
C ASN A 97 -11.12 1.40 7.27
N LYS A 98 -12.45 1.51 7.09
CA LYS A 98 -13.41 1.43 8.21
C LYS A 98 -13.38 0.07 8.91
N LEU A 99 -13.25 -1.02 8.14
CA LEU A 99 -13.12 -2.37 8.69
C LEU A 99 -11.81 -2.53 9.45
N ALA A 100 -10.69 -2.03 8.92
CA ALA A 100 -9.40 -2.06 9.59
C ALA A 100 -9.46 -1.34 10.95
N VAL A 101 -10.01 -0.12 11.01
CA VAL A 101 -10.24 0.60 12.27
C VAL A 101 -11.13 -0.18 13.23
N LYS A 102 -12.26 -0.73 12.75
CA LYS A 102 -13.22 -1.46 13.57
C LYS A 102 -12.57 -2.69 14.20
N THR A 103 -11.86 -3.49 13.40
CA THR A 103 -11.23 -4.73 13.86
C THR A 103 -10.05 -4.45 14.77
N ALA A 104 -9.19 -3.48 14.44
CA ALA A 104 -8.07 -3.10 15.31
C ALA A 104 -8.57 -2.66 16.71
N LYS A 105 -9.63 -1.85 16.76
CA LYS A 105 -10.28 -1.47 18.03
C LYS A 105 -10.87 -2.67 18.78
N LYS A 106 -11.57 -3.57 18.08
CA LYS A 106 -12.16 -4.79 18.68
C LYS A 106 -11.09 -5.68 19.31
N LEU A 107 -9.93 -5.79 18.67
CA LEU A 107 -8.82 -6.63 19.13
C LEU A 107 -7.84 -5.90 20.06
N GLY A 108 -8.05 -4.61 20.34
CA GLY A 108 -7.12 -3.81 21.14
C GLY A 108 -5.74 -3.63 20.50
N LYS A 109 -5.64 -3.76 19.16
CA LYS A 109 -4.36 -3.65 18.45
C LYS A 109 -3.97 -2.18 18.26
N PRO A 110 -2.69 -1.83 18.46
CA PRO A 110 -2.13 -0.56 18.02
C PRO A 110 -2.45 -0.23 16.56
N MET A 111 -2.71 1.05 16.31
CA MET A 111 -3.11 1.54 14.98
C MET A 111 -2.01 2.44 14.40
N VAL A 112 -1.65 2.17 13.15
CA VAL A 112 -0.70 2.97 12.35
C VAL A 112 -1.30 3.27 10.98
N VAL A 113 -0.66 4.16 10.21
CA VAL A 113 -1.07 4.51 8.85
C VAL A 113 0.14 4.58 7.92
N GLY A 114 -0.03 4.25 6.65
CA GLY A 114 1.02 4.31 5.64
C GLY A 114 0.56 5.07 4.41
N SER A 115 1.49 5.75 3.75
CA SER A 115 1.18 6.48 2.50
C SER A 115 1.17 5.56 1.28
N ASP A 116 1.84 4.41 1.36
CA ASP A 116 2.02 3.48 0.22
C ASP A 116 2.56 4.23 -1.03
N ALA A 117 3.50 5.14 -0.78
CA ALA A 117 3.95 6.10 -1.78
C ALA A 117 4.81 5.42 -2.86
N HIS A 118 4.35 5.51 -4.11
CA HIS A 118 5.08 5.05 -5.28
C HIS A 118 5.61 6.20 -6.17
N THR A 119 5.26 7.44 -5.83
CA THR A 119 5.75 8.66 -6.45
C THR A 119 5.96 9.74 -5.40
N VAL A 120 6.78 10.75 -5.71
CA VAL A 120 7.08 11.86 -4.76
C VAL A 120 5.81 12.57 -4.28
N ASN A 121 4.83 12.78 -5.17
CA ASN A 121 3.57 13.45 -4.83
C ASN A 121 2.67 12.64 -3.87
N MET A 122 2.98 11.37 -3.65
CA MET A 122 2.26 10.50 -2.71
C MET A 122 2.88 10.52 -1.30
N LEU A 123 4.13 10.96 -1.18
CA LEU A 123 4.86 10.98 0.08
C LEU A 123 4.14 11.84 1.13
N GLY A 124 4.11 11.37 2.37
CA GLY A 124 3.54 12.11 3.50
C GLY A 124 2.01 12.26 3.47
N ARG A 125 1.30 11.56 2.58
CA ARG A 125 -0.17 11.62 2.54
C ARG A 125 -0.83 11.06 3.80
N CYS A 126 -0.20 10.07 4.42
CA CYS A 126 -0.51 9.58 5.75
C CYS A 126 0.74 9.65 6.61
N LEU A 127 0.59 10.07 7.86
CA LEU A 127 1.68 10.26 8.81
C LEU A 127 1.32 9.68 10.18
N ASN A 128 2.32 9.09 10.81
CA ASN A 128 2.30 8.71 12.22
C ASN A 128 3.09 9.76 12.99
N GLU A 129 2.42 10.61 13.74
CA GLU A 129 3.07 11.57 14.66
C GLU A 129 3.45 10.81 15.95
N ILE A 130 4.75 10.68 16.20
CA ILE A 130 5.33 9.90 17.29
C ILE A 130 6.40 10.74 17.99
N ASN A 131 6.41 10.76 19.32
CA ASN A 131 7.46 11.39 20.11
C ASN A 131 8.58 10.39 20.42
N ALA A 132 9.55 10.29 19.52
CA ALA A 132 10.65 9.32 19.56
C ALA A 132 11.91 9.88 18.87
N TRP A 133 13.08 9.33 19.19
CA TRP A 133 14.38 9.86 18.78
C TRP A 133 15.32 8.84 18.14
N ASP A 134 14.91 7.57 18.12
CA ASP A 134 15.61 6.45 17.51
C ASP A 134 14.60 5.38 17.06
N VAL A 135 15.08 4.34 16.37
CA VAL A 135 14.23 3.26 15.86
C VAL A 135 13.48 2.56 17.00
N ASP A 136 14.18 2.17 18.07
CA ASP A 136 13.61 1.40 19.17
C ASP A 136 12.50 2.17 19.90
N SER A 137 12.71 3.47 20.13
CA SER A 137 11.70 4.35 20.73
C SER A 137 10.49 4.50 19.80
N VAL A 138 10.65 4.57 18.48
CA VAL A 138 9.52 4.57 17.54
C VAL A 138 8.72 3.27 17.67
N LEU A 139 9.36 2.11 17.59
CA LEU A 139 8.68 0.81 17.70
C LEU A 139 7.94 0.69 19.04
N LYS A 140 8.59 1.09 20.14
CA LYS A 140 8.01 1.07 21.48
C LYS A 140 6.79 1.98 21.63
N GLU A 141 6.79 3.17 21.04
CA GLU A 141 5.64 4.08 21.08
C GLU A 141 4.47 3.56 20.23
N ILE A 142 4.76 2.91 19.09
CA ILE A 142 3.75 2.18 18.31
C ILE A 142 3.14 1.08 19.16
N MET A 143 3.94 0.22 19.79
CA MET A 143 3.46 -0.89 20.64
C MET A 143 2.60 -0.43 21.81
N LYS A 144 2.87 0.76 22.34
CA LYS A 144 2.07 1.38 23.41
C LYS A 144 0.83 2.13 22.89
N ASN A 145 0.58 2.09 21.59
CA ASN A 145 -0.51 2.80 20.92
C ASN A 145 -0.48 4.32 21.18
N ARG A 146 0.72 4.91 21.28
CA ARG A 146 0.94 6.35 21.51
C ARG A 146 1.34 7.05 20.22
N VAL A 147 0.47 6.90 19.22
CA VAL A 147 0.65 7.44 17.88
C VAL A 147 -0.55 8.33 17.55
N LYS A 148 -0.29 9.54 17.08
CA LYS A 148 -1.33 10.40 16.52
C LYS A 148 -1.33 10.25 14.99
N LEU A 149 -2.49 9.92 14.44
CA LEU A 149 -2.64 9.59 13.02
C LEU A 149 -3.11 10.81 12.23
N SER A 150 -2.41 11.12 11.15
CA SER A 150 -2.85 12.07 10.12
C SER A 150 -3.09 11.32 8.83
N VAL A 151 -4.28 11.46 8.24
CA VAL A 151 -4.74 10.64 7.11
C VAL A 151 -5.34 11.48 6.00
N GLY A 152 -5.19 11.01 4.76
CA GLY A 152 -5.85 11.60 3.61
C GLY A 152 -5.90 10.65 2.42
N TYR A 153 -7.00 10.66 1.68
CA TYR A 153 -7.09 9.94 0.41
C TYR A 153 -6.33 10.67 -0.70
N PHE A 154 -5.77 9.97 -1.67
CA PHE A 154 -5.19 10.64 -2.84
C PHE A 154 -6.25 11.42 -3.62
N SER A 155 -5.84 12.52 -4.25
CA SER A 155 -6.68 13.17 -5.24
C SER A 155 -6.74 12.29 -6.50
N MET A 156 -7.81 12.44 -7.29
CA MET A 156 -7.93 11.70 -8.55
C MET A 156 -6.80 12.07 -9.52
N ASP A 157 -6.28 13.30 -9.45
CA ASP A 157 -5.11 13.70 -10.24
C ASP A 157 -3.88 12.86 -9.88
N ILE A 158 -3.56 12.71 -8.59
CA ILE A 158 -2.43 11.89 -8.12
C ILE A 158 -2.59 10.44 -8.56
N LEU A 159 -3.80 9.88 -8.46
CA LEU A 159 -4.08 8.50 -8.87
C LEU A 159 -3.89 8.29 -10.37
N VAL A 160 -4.42 9.21 -11.20
CA VAL A 160 -4.27 9.14 -12.66
C VAL A 160 -2.80 9.29 -13.06
N ASP A 161 -2.09 10.23 -12.45
CA ASP A 161 -0.66 10.46 -12.71
C ASP A 161 0.17 9.23 -12.32
N TRP A 162 -0.14 8.58 -11.20
CA TRP A 162 0.49 7.32 -10.81
C TRP A 162 0.23 6.20 -11.81
N VAL A 163 -1.04 5.99 -12.20
CA VAL A 163 -1.40 4.95 -13.18
C VAL A 163 -0.67 5.21 -14.50
N LYS A 164 -0.59 6.48 -14.93
CA LYS A 164 0.20 6.89 -16.09
C LYS A 164 1.66 6.51 -15.94
N LYS A 165 2.30 6.89 -14.83
CA LYS A 165 3.70 6.58 -14.56
C LYS A 165 3.97 5.07 -14.58
N ARG A 166 3.06 4.27 -14.02
CA ARG A 166 3.15 2.81 -14.04
C ARG A 166 3.11 2.26 -15.47
N PHE A 167 2.20 2.75 -16.30
CA PHE A 167 2.14 2.35 -17.71
C PHE A 167 3.37 2.83 -18.50
N GLU A 168 3.91 4.02 -18.24
CA GLU A 168 5.16 4.49 -18.88
C GLU A 168 6.34 3.57 -18.57
N LEU A 169 6.49 3.14 -17.31
CA LEU A 169 7.57 2.26 -16.87
C LEU A 169 7.41 0.82 -17.38
N SER A 170 6.23 0.43 -17.84
CA SER A 170 5.91 -0.94 -18.28
C SER A 170 5.30 -0.99 -19.69
N GLU A 171 5.47 0.07 -20.50
CA GLU A 171 4.74 0.25 -21.75
C GLU A 171 4.94 -0.93 -22.71
N TRP A 172 6.19 -1.36 -22.87
CA TRP A 172 6.53 -2.51 -23.71
C TRP A 172 5.81 -3.79 -23.27
N TYR A 173 5.85 -4.12 -21.98
CA TYR A 173 5.21 -5.33 -21.44
C TYR A 173 3.70 -5.30 -21.65
N VAL A 174 3.07 -4.14 -21.46
CA VAL A 174 1.63 -3.97 -21.64
C VAL A 174 1.24 -4.12 -23.11
N LEU A 175 2.03 -3.57 -24.04
CA LEU A 175 1.79 -3.72 -25.48
C LEU A 175 1.93 -5.18 -25.93
N ASP A 176 2.97 -5.87 -25.48
CA ASP A 176 3.18 -7.30 -25.76
C ASP A 176 2.02 -8.15 -25.22
N TYR A 177 1.59 -7.90 -23.99
CA TYR A 177 0.43 -8.59 -23.42
C TYR A 177 -0.84 -8.35 -24.25
N ILE A 178 -1.08 -7.12 -24.72
CA ILE A 178 -2.24 -6.81 -25.55
C ILE A 178 -2.19 -7.58 -26.88
N ASP A 179 -1.03 -7.65 -27.53
CA ASP A 179 -0.87 -8.36 -28.80
C ASP A 179 -1.09 -9.86 -28.68
N ASN A 180 -0.60 -10.46 -27.60
CA ASN A 180 -0.64 -11.91 -27.43
C ASN A 180 -1.95 -12.42 -26.81
N ASN A 181 -2.75 -11.56 -26.18
CA ASN A 181 -3.92 -11.99 -25.41
C ASN A 181 -5.26 -11.40 -25.88
N TYR A 182 -5.29 -10.35 -26.69
CA TYR A 182 -6.54 -9.67 -27.07
C TYR A 182 -6.97 -10.01 -28.50
N SER A 183 -8.29 -10.07 -28.73
CA SER A 183 -8.84 -10.17 -30.08
C SER A 183 -8.46 -8.95 -30.94
N PRO A 184 -8.42 -9.04 -32.27
CA PRO A 184 -7.91 -7.96 -33.13
C PRO A 184 -8.56 -6.59 -32.88
N LEU A 185 -9.89 -6.55 -32.74
CA LEU A 185 -10.61 -5.32 -32.45
C LEU A 185 -10.25 -4.76 -31.07
N LYS A 186 -10.21 -5.62 -30.05
CA LYS A 186 -9.88 -5.22 -28.68
C LYS A 186 -8.43 -4.72 -28.59
N SER A 187 -7.49 -5.41 -29.23
CA SER A 187 -6.09 -5.00 -29.33
C SER A 187 -5.95 -3.61 -29.94
N TRP A 188 -6.59 -3.38 -31.10
CA TRP A 188 -6.56 -2.08 -31.77
C TRP A 188 -7.09 -0.94 -30.90
N VAL A 189 -8.27 -1.14 -30.26
CA VAL A 189 -8.85 -0.13 -29.36
C VAL A 189 -7.95 0.13 -28.15
N SER A 190 -7.49 -0.93 -27.48
CA SER A 190 -6.66 -0.83 -26.27
C SER A 190 -5.34 -0.11 -26.53
N LYS A 191 -4.65 -0.43 -27.64
CA LYS A 191 -3.41 0.25 -28.03
C LYS A 191 -3.64 1.73 -28.31
N ARG A 192 -4.71 2.08 -29.03
CA ARG A 192 -5.05 3.48 -29.33
C ARG A 192 -5.39 4.26 -28.05
N MET A 193 -6.10 3.64 -27.10
CA MET A 193 -6.39 4.25 -25.80
C MET A 193 -5.12 4.44 -24.98
N LEU A 194 -4.27 3.41 -24.86
CA LEU A 194 -3.00 3.47 -24.15
C LEU A 194 -2.10 4.57 -24.71
N HIS A 195 -1.95 4.62 -26.04
CA HIS A 195 -1.16 5.65 -26.70
C HIS A 195 -1.69 7.06 -26.38
N ARG A 196 -3.02 7.26 -26.41
CA ARG A 196 -3.63 8.56 -26.03
C ARG A 196 -3.44 8.89 -24.56
N PHE A 197 -3.48 7.89 -23.67
CA PHE A 197 -3.31 8.06 -22.24
C PHE A 197 -1.87 8.50 -21.90
N LEU A 198 -0.88 7.86 -22.52
CA LEU A 198 0.54 8.12 -22.28
C LEU A 198 1.04 9.39 -22.99
N HIS A 199 0.77 9.51 -24.29
CA HIS A 199 1.51 10.45 -25.14
C HIS A 199 0.72 11.72 -25.51
N SER A 200 -0.60 11.73 -25.32
CA SER A 200 -1.39 12.87 -25.77
C SER A 200 -1.27 14.09 -24.85
N LYS A 201 -0.87 15.23 -25.43
CA LYS A 201 -0.77 16.52 -24.74
C LYS A 201 -2.08 17.33 -24.72
N ASN A 202 -3.19 16.78 -25.23
CA ASN A 202 -4.46 17.49 -25.28
C ASN A 202 -5.04 17.66 -23.85
N PRO A 203 -5.28 18.90 -23.38
CA PRO A 203 -5.77 19.15 -22.02
C PRO A 203 -7.14 18.53 -21.73
N ILE A 204 -7.99 18.35 -22.75
CA ILE A 204 -9.32 17.71 -22.62
C ILE A 204 -9.17 16.25 -22.16
N ASN A 205 -8.09 15.57 -22.55
CA ASN A 205 -7.89 14.18 -22.14
C ASN A 205 -7.71 14.05 -20.62
N LYS A 206 -7.14 15.06 -19.93
CA LYS A 206 -7.04 15.06 -18.47
C LYS A 206 -8.42 14.97 -17.82
N PHE A 207 -9.41 15.70 -18.36
CA PHE A 207 -10.78 15.61 -17.89
C PHE A 207 -11.37 14.20 -18.11
N ILE A 208 -11.19 13.63 -19.32
CA ILE A 208 -11.66 12.28 -19.66
C ILE A 208 -11.09 11.23 -18.69
N TRP A 209 -9.78 11.25 -18.45
CA TRP A 209 -9.12 10.28 -17.57
C TRP A 209 -9.55 10.42 -16.12
N LYS A 210 -9.78 11.65 -15.64
CA LYS A 210 -10.37 11.88 -14.32
C LYS A 210 -11.79 11.34 -14.22
N SER A 211 -12.64 11.61 -15.21
CA SER A 211 -14.00 11.08 -15.25
C SER A 211 -13.99 9.55 -15.22
N MET A 212 -13.14 8.91 -16.02
CA MET A 212 -12.95 7.45 -15.98
C MET A 212 -12.49 6.98 -14.61
N GLY A 213 -11.52 7.66 -13.99
CA GLY A 213 -11.08 7.36 -12.62
C GLY A 213 -12.21 7.41 -11.59
N TYR A 214 -13.08 8.44 -11.65
CA TYR A 214 -14.26 8.51 -10.78
C TYR A 214 -15.27 7.39 -11.05
N THR A 215 -15.51 7.02 -12.30
CA THR A 215 -16.39 5.88 -12.61
C THR A 215 -15.84 4.56 -12.07
N GLY A 216 -14.52 4.33 -12.19
CA GLY A 216 -13.85 3.17 -11.61
C GLY A 216 -13.94 3.16 -10.09
N LEU A 217 -13.80 4.32 -9.45
CA LEU A 217 -13.99 4.46 -8.01
C LEU A 217 -15.42 4.13 -7.58
N THR A 218 -16.44 4.62 -8.28
CA THR A 218 -17.83 4.28 -7.96
C THR A 218 -18.07 2.77 -8.08
N ALA A 219 -17.52 2.14 -9.13
CA ALA A 219 -17.60 0.70 -9.31
C ALA A 219 -16.87 -0.06 -8.19
N SER A 220 -15.69 0.39 -7.75
CA SER A 220 -14.93 -0.25 -6.68
C SER A 220 -15.60 -0.12 -5.32
N VAL A 221 -16.25 1.01 -5.02
CA VAL A 221 -17.07 1.20 -3.82
C VAL A 221 -18.24 0.21 -3.81
N PHE A 222 -18.95 0.10 -4.94
CA PHE A 222 -20.07 -0.84 -5.07
C PHE A 222 -19.61 -2.29 -4.94
N TYR A 223 -18.49 -2.65 -5.58
CA TYR A 223 -17.89 -3.97 -5.44
C TYR A 223 -17.48 -4.27 -3.99
N SER A 224 -16.78 -3.35 -3.32
CA SER A 224 -16.37 -3.48 -1.91
C SER A 224 -17.57 -3.67 -0.99
N PHE A 225 -18.67 -2.94 -1.22
CA PHE A 225 -19.91 -3.12 -0.47
C PHE A 225 -20.47 -4.54 -0.62
N LEU A 226 -20.47 -5.10 -1.83
CA LEU A 226 -20.98 -6.45 -2.08
C LEU A 226 -20.08 -7.55 -1.52
N THR A 227 -18.77 -7.38 -1.58
CA THR A 227 -17.81 -8.41 -1.13
C THR A 227 -17.60 -8.39 0.37
N ASN A 228 -17.49 -7.21 0.97
CA ASN A 228 -17.27 -7.09 2.42
C ASN A 228 -18.54 -7.32 3.26
N GLN A 229 -19.74 -7.32 2.67
CA GLN A 229 -20.95 -7.83 3.35
C GLN A 229 -20.96 -9.36 3.53
N LYS A 230 -20.25 -10.11 2.68
CA LYS A 230 -20.18 -11.58 2.81
C LYS A 230 -19.28 -12.02 3.95
N THR A 231 -18.31 -11.19 4.32
CA THR A 231 -17.50 -11.33 5.53
C THR A 231 -18.20 -10.68 6.71
N ASN A 232 -19.29 -11.30 7.20
CA ASN A 232 -19.90 -10.90 8.46
C ASN A 232 -18.93 -11.24 9.61
N ILE A 233 -18.47 -10.20 10.30
CA ILE A 233 -17.79 -10.22 11.61
C ILE A 233 -18.78 -10.60 12.71
#